data_AF-A0A832JVA1-F1
#
_entry.id   AF-A0A832JVA1-F1
#
_cell.length_a   1.000
_cell.length_b   1.000
_cell.length_c   1.000
_cell.angle_alpha   90.00
_cell.angle_beta   90.00
_cell.angle_gamma   90.00
#
_symmetry.space_group_name_H-M   'P 1'
#
loop_
_entity.id
_entity.type
_entity.pdbx_description
1 polymer ?
#
loop_
_entity_poly.entity_id
_entity_poly.type
_entity_poly.pdbx_seq_one_letter_code
_entity_poly.pdbx_strand_id
1 'polypeptide(L)'
;MQVASRIELLEQVFESDSCVRVGALRINKELWSIHEVNAAKITIDDLVEVAAENIIKHRTSGKVLLVTAEIPGLRVVLGENTLKNTSTIISPKPSYLRRLLFVKCKSNEKCEVIYEFKPRSQVLVYEGSIELLESIDYDFIILECEDYWRVILRHELTLPTIKNTVKTTRRKKKKQIIRTRRKHRRGR
;
A
#
# COMPACT_ATOMS: atom_id res chain seq x y z
N MET A 1 25.16 19.01 11.88
CA MET A 1 24.79 19.12 10.45
C MET A 1 23.27 19.17 10.34
N GLN A 2 22.72 19.76 9.28
CA GLN A 2 21.26 19.88 9.11
C GLN A 2 20.72 18.78 8.19
N VAL A 3 19.66 18.11 8.63
CA VAL A 3 18.86 17.18 7.83
C VAL A 3 17.56 17.90 7.47
N ALA A 4 17.25 17.98 6.18
CA ALA A 4 15.95 18.43 5.72
C ALA A 4 14.99 17.23 5.70
N SER A 5 13.78 17.42 6.22
CA SER A 5 12.72 16.43 6.15
C SER A 5 11.50 17.03 5.46
N ARG A 6 11.07 16.37 4.39
CA ARG A 6 9.82 16.63 3.69
C ARG A 6 8.80 15.59 4.11
N ILE A 7 7.66 16.06 4.63
CA ILE A 7 6.60 15.24 5.20
C ILE A 7 5.36 15.44 4.35
N GLU A 8 4.97 14.39 3.64
CA GLU A 8 3.84 14.38 2.71
C GLU A 8 2.68 13.62 3.36
N LEU A 9 1.59 14.33 3.64
CA LEU A 9 0.33 13.73 4.06
C LEU A 9 -0.48 13.38 2.82
N LEU A 10 -0.64 12.08 2.60
CA LEU A 10 -1.25 11.52 1.43
C LEU A 10 -2.67 11.03 1.73
N GLU A 11 -3.56 11.27 0.78
CA GLU A 11 -4.92 10.73 0.80
C GLU A 11 -5.07 9.66 -0.28
N GLN A 12 -5.75 8.58 0.07
CA GLN A 12 -6.10 7.56 -0.90
C GLN A 12 -7.17 8.09 -1.85
N VAL A 13 -6.89 8.00 -3.14
CA VAL A 13 -7.79 8.40 -4.21
C VAL A 13 -7.93 7.26 -5.20
N PHE A 14 -9.08 7.21 -5.87
CA PHE A 14 -9.34 6.26 -6.94
C PHE A 14 -9.54 7.04 -8.24
N GLU A 15 -8.58 6.94 -9.14
CA GLU A 15 -8.70 7.44 -10.50
C GLU A 15 -9.34 6.34 -11.35
N SER A 16 -10.39 6.66 -12.11
CA SER A 16 -11.08 5.67 -12.92
C SER A 16 -11.59 6.24 -14.23
N ASP A 17 -11.67 5.37 -15.22
CA ASP A 17 -12.39 5.57 -16.47
C ASP A 17 -13.41 4.43 -16.67
N SER A 18 -13.82 4.18 -17.92
CA SER A 18 -14.79 3.12 -18.23
C SER A 18 -14.25 1.71 -18.01
N CYS A 19 -12.94 1.48 -18.14
CA CYS A 19 -12.38 0.13 -18.19
C CYS A 19 -11.48 -0.20 -16.99
N VAL A 20 -10.86 0.81 -16.36
CA VAL A 20 -9.86 0.63 -15.31
C VAL A 20 -10.11 1.58 -14.14
N ARG A 21 -9.90 1.07 -12.92
CA ARG A 21 -9.77 1.86 -11.71
C ARG A 21 -8.40 1.64 -11.09
N VAL A 22 -7.73 2.74 -10.74
CA VAL A 22 -6.40 2.74 -10.12
C VAL A 22 -6.51 3.36 -8.73
N GLY A 23 -6.18 2.57 -7.71
CA GLY A 23 -5.95 3.05 -6.35
C GLY A 23 -4.58 3.74 -6.28
N ALA A 24 -4.57 5.03 -6.00
CA ALA A 24 -3.38 5.87 -5.95
C ALA A 24 -3.43 6.79 -4.72
N LEU A 25 -2.38 7.61 -4.56
CA LEU A 25 -2.24 8.57 -3.48
C LEU A 25 -2.17 9.98 -4.05
N ARG A 26 -2.82 10.93 -3.38
CA ARG A 26 -2.70 12.36 -3.67
C ARG A 26 -2.10 13.08 -2.48
N ILE A 27 -1.17 13.98 -2.74
CA ILE A 27 -0.64 14.87 -1.69
C ILE A 27 -1.77 15.83 -1.29
N ASN A 28 -2.23 15.71 -0.05
CA ASN A 28 -3.13 16.71 0.53
C ASN A 28 -2.31 17.88 1.08
N LYS A 29 -1.27 17.56 1.87
CA LYS A 29 -0.48 18.56 2.56
C LYS A 29 0.99 18.18 2.57
N GLU A 30 1.82 19.18 2.34
CA GLU A 30 3.27 19.08 2.47
C GLU A 30 3.75 19.93 3.64
N LEU A 31 4.68 19.39 4.42
CA LEU A 31 5.33 20.05 5.54
C LEU A 31 6.84 19.88 5.41
N TRP A 32 7.57 20.89 5.83
CA TRP A 32 9.03 20.88 5.86
C TRP A 32 9.51 21.04 7.30
N SER A 33 10.53 20.26 7.66
CA SER A 33 11.18 20.31 8.97
C SER A 33 12.70 20.25 8.78
N ILE A 34 13.43 21.02 9.57
CA ILE A 34 14.90 20.99 9.59
C ILE A 34 15.31 20.45 10.95
N HIS A 35 16.14 19.40 10.95
CA HIS A 35 16.65 18.76 12.16
C HIS A 35 18.15 18.96 12.26
N GLU A 36 18.61 19.38 13.44
CA GLU A 36 20.04 19.47 13.73
C GLU A 36 20.53 18.16 14.33
N VAL A 37 21.42 17.48 13.60
CA VAL A 37 22.07 16.26 14.07
C VAL A 37 23.48 16.59 14.54
N ASN A 38 23.74 16.33 15.82
CA ASN A 38 25.03 16.53 16.47
C ASN A 38 25.98 15.36 16.20
N ALA A 39 26.26 15.12 14.91
CA ALA A 39 27.21 14.12 14.46
C ALA A 39 28.26 14.77 13.55
N ALA A 40 29.50 14.27 13.63
CA ALA A 40 30.59 14.70 12.74
C ALA A 40 30.35 14.25 11.28
N LYS A 41 29.60 13.16 11.09
CA LYS A 41 29.15 12.64 9.80
C LYS A 41 27.76 12.08 9.97
N ILE A 42 26.84 12.47 9.09
CA ILE A 42 25.49 11.91 9.02
C ILE A 42 25.55 10.59 8.23
N THR A 43 24.93 9.57 8.80
CA THR A 43 24.77 8.22 8.24
C THR A 43 23.34 7.99 7.76
N ILE A 44 23.10 6.85 7.11
CA ILE A 44 21.74 6.44 6.72
C ILE A 44 20.85 6.25 7.96
N ASP A 45 21.42 5.72 9.04
CA ASP A 45 20.67 5.44 10.27
C ASP A 45 20.14 6.73 10.91
N ASP A 46 20.93 7.81 10.89
CA ASP A 46 20.49 9.13 11.36
C ASP A 46 19.31 9.67 10.52
N LEU A 47 19.33 9.47 9.19
CA LEU A 47 18.22 9.87 8.31
C LEU A 47 16.97 9.03 8.57
N VAL A 48 17.15 7.73 8.82
CA VAL A 48 16.05 6.81 9.18
C VAL A 48 15.42 7.24 10.50
N GLU A 49 16.22 7.61 11.51
CA GLU A 49 15.74 8.09 12.80
C GLU A 49 14.91 9.38 12.64
N VAL A 50 15.45 10.38 11.94
CA VAL A 50 14.72 11.64 11.66
C VAL A 50 13.41 11.38 10.90
N ALA A 51 13.43 10.49 9.91
CA ALA A 51 12.22 10.15 9.17
C ALA A 51 11.19 9.43 10.06
N ALA A 52 11.63 8.49 10.91
CA ALA A 52 10.77 7.74 11.81
C ALA A 52 10.13 8.63 12.89
N GLU A 53 10.89 9.56 13.48
CA GLU A 53 10.37 10.56 14.41
C GLU A 53 9.24 11.38 13.79
N ASN A 54 9.44 11.84 12.55
CA ASN A 54 8.44 12.63 11.83
C ASN A 54 7.20 11.82 11.47
N ILE A 55 7.33 10.53 11.14
CA ILE A 55 6.18 9.62 10.96
C ILE A 55 5.35 9.57 12.25
N ILE A 56 5.99 9.32 13.39
CA ILE A 56 5.30 9.19 14.69
C ILE A 56 4.61 10.50 15.05
N LYS A 57 5.30 11.63 14.90
CA LYS A 57 4.83 12.96 15.28
C LYS A 57 3.65 13.45 14.43
N HIS A 58 3.67 13.17 13.13
CA HIS A 58 2.67 13.68 12.19
C HIS A 58 1.57 12.67 11.85
N ARG A 59 1.59 11.51 12.52
CA ARG A 59 0.60 10.45 12.37
C ARG A 59 -0.82 10.95 12.53
N THR A 60 -1.62 10.76 11.49
CA THR A 60 -3.03 11.18 11.48
C THR A 60 -3.90 10.01 11.06
N SER A 61 -5.02 9.78 11.75
CA SER A 61 -5.94 8.70 11.41
C SER A 61 -6.52 8.85 10.00
N GLY A 62 -6.41 7.81 9.19
CA GLY A 62 -7.00 7.75 7.84
C GLY A 62 -6.18 8.39 6.73
N LYS A 63 -4.97 8.88 7.00
CA LYS A 63 -4.02 9.38 5.98
C LYS A 63 -2.79 8.49 5.94
N VAL A 64 -2.17 8.39 4.77
CA VAL A 64 -0.86 7.74 4.61
C VAL A 64 0.19 8.82 4.77
N LEU A 65 1.21 8.58 5.58
CA LEU A 65 2.36 9.47 5.65
C LEU A 65 3.52 8.93 4.84
N LEU A 66 4.16 9.83 4.10
CA LEU A 66 5.43 9.61 3.46
C LEU A 66 6.40 10.68 3.94
N VAL A 67 7.55 10.25 4.46
CA VAL A 67 8.59 11.15 4.95
C VAL A 67 9.86 10.90 4.15
N THR A 68 10.38 11.96 3.56
CA THR A 68 11.70 11.98 2.92
C THR A 68 12.65 12.76 3.80
N ALA A 69 13.71 12.12 4.30
CA ALA A 69 14.80 12.78 5.01
C ALA A 69 16.03 12.82 4.10
N GLU A 70 16.65 13.98 3.94
CA GLU A 70 17.73 14.18 3.00
C GLU A 70 18.82 15.13 3.48
N ILE A 71 20.01 14.87 2.96
CA ILE A 71 21.20 15.70 3.00
C ILE A 71 21.84 15.68 1.61
N PRO A 72 22.80 16.55 1.30
CA PRO A 72 23.53 16.48 0.04
C PRO A 72 24.13 15.08 -0.20
N GLY A 73 23.68 14.40 -1.26
CA GLY A 73 24.17 13.10 -1.67
C GLY A 73 23.54 11.88 -0.98
N LEU A 74 22.62 12.06 -0.03
CA LEU A 74 21.94 10.94 0.64
C LEU A 74 20.48 11.25 0.94
N ARG A 75 19.59 10.29 0.64
CA ARG A 75 18.15 10.43 0.81
C ARG A 75 17.54 9.12 1.32
N VAL A 76 16.69 9.22 2.33
CA VAL A 76 15.88 8.12 2.85
C VAL A 76 14.41 8.49 2.68
N VAL A 77 13.60 7.51 2.28
CA VAL A 77 12.15 7.64 2.16
C VAL A 77 11.51 6.56 3.02
N LEU A 78 10.68 6.95 3.98
CA LEU A 78 9.90 6.05 4.82
C LEU A 78 8.41 6.35 4.65
N GLY A 79 7.59 5.31 4.47
CA GLY A 79 6.14 5.42 4.34
C GLY A 79 5.40 4.54 5.33
N GLU A 80 4.21 4.96 5.74
CA GLU A 80 3.29 4.09 6.48
C GLU A 80 2.61 3.09 5.55
N ASN A 81 2.57 1.82 5.97
CA ASN A 81 1.81 0.80 5.24
C ASN A 81 0.34 0.87 5.64
N THR A 82 -0.55 0.98 4.65
CA THR A 82 -2.01 1.06 4.88
C THR A 82 -2.80 -0.14 4.36
N LEU A 83 -2.13 -1.13 3.77
CA LEU A 83 -2.80 -2.30 3.21
C LEU A 83 -3.15 -3.31 4.30
N LYS A 84 -4.46 -3.45 4.58
CA LYS A 84 -4.98 -4.49 5.47
C LYS A 84 -5.18 -5.85 4.80
N ASN A 85 -5.16 -5.93 3.47
CA ASN A 85 -5.28 -7.20 2.73
C ASN A 85 -4.67 -7.10 1.32
N THR A 86 -4.09 -8.23 0.88
CA THR A 86 -3.67 -8.65 -0.47
C THR A 86 -4.10 -7.74 -1.62
N SER A 87 -3.42 -6.60 -1.76
CA SER A 87 -3.51 -5.74 -2.95
C SER A 87 -2.10 -5.67 -3.52
N THR A 88 -1.97 -5.92 -4.82
CA THR A 88 -0.69 -6.01 -5.50
C THR A 88 0.10 -4.72 -5.38
N ILE A 89 1.33 -4.79 -4.89
CA ILE A 89 2.24 -3.64 -4.78
C ILE A 89 2.72 -3.26 -6.18
N ILE A 90 2.09 -2.25 -6.77
CA ILE A 90 2.42 -1.73 -8.12
C ILE A 90 3.81 -1.06 -8.14
N SER A 91 4.21 -0.41 -7.04
CA SER A 91 5.53 0.19 -6.91
C SER A 91 6.06 0.16 -5.48
N PRO A 92 7.34 -0.21 -5.26
CA PRO A 92 8.01 -0.08 -3.98
C PRO A 92 8.50 1.35 -3.69
N LYS A 93 8.57 2.23 -4.70
CA LYS A 93 9.02 3.63 -4.56
C LYS A 93 7.88 4.58 -4.96
N PRO A 94 7.45 5.51 -4.09
CA PRO A 94 6.47 6.52 -4.47
C PRO A 94 6.96 7.32 -5.67
N SER A 95 6.17 7.34 -6.74
CA SER A 95 6.45 8.10 -7.95
C SER A 95 5.16 8.51 -8.64
N TYR A 96 5.18 9.61 -9.37
CA TYR A 96 4.01 10.12 -10.06
C TYR A 96 3.67 9.23 -11.26
N LEU A 97 2.41 8.80 -11.34
CA LEU A 97 1.90 8.00 -12.45
C LEU A 97 1.74 8.89 -13.68
N ARG A 98 2.39 8.51 -14.78
CA ARG A 98 2.14 9.12 -16.09
C ARG A 98 1.00 8.42 -16.80
N ARG A 99 1.06 7.08 -16.86
CA ARG A 99 0.05 6.24 -17.53
C ARG A 99 0.24 4.75 -17.26
N LEU A 100 -0.78 3.98 -17.59
CA LEU A 100 -0.70 2.52 -17.73
C LEU A 100 -0.97 2.14 -19.17
N LEU A 101 -0.12 1.28 -19.74
CA LEU A 101 -0.30 0.74 -21.08
C LEU A 101 -0.60 -0.74 -20.96
N PHE A 102 -1.74 -1.17 -21.45
CA PHE A 102 -2.12 -2.57 -21.54
C PHE A 102 -1.68 -3.09 -22.90
N VAL A 103 -0.82 -4.10 -22.89
CA VAL A 103 -0.10 -4.57 -24.08
C VAL A 103 -0.49 -5.99 -24.40
N LYS A 104 -0.81 -6.28 -25.66
CA LYS A 104 -1.10 -7.61 -26.18
C LYS A 104 -0.04 -8.01 -27.20
N CYS A 105 0.55 -9.19 -27.04
CA CYS A 105 1.52 -9.73 -27.98
C CYS A 105 0.83 -10.73 -28.92
N LYS A 106 0.78 -10.37 -30.21
CA LYS A 106 0.21 -11.24 -31.27
C LYS A 106 1.19 -12.35 -31.67
N SER A 107 2.48 -12.10 -31.49
CA SER A 107 3.58 -13.06 -31.66
C SER A 107 4.74 -12.69 -30.73
N ASN A 108 5.77 -13.52 -30.66
CA ASN A 108 6.95 -13.26 -29.83
C ASN A 108 7.70 -11.96 -30.19
N GLU A 109 7.44 -11.39 -31.36
CA GLU A 109 8.15 -10.20 -31.87
C GLU A 109 7.24 -8.98 -32.05
N LYS A 110 5.92 -9.14 -31.85
CA LYS A 110 4.95 -8.06 -32.08
C LYS A 110 4.00 -7.92 -30.91
N CYS A 111 4.23 -6.85 -30.15
CA CYS A 111 3.35 -6.42 -29.08
C CYS A 111 2.78 -5.04 -29.41
N GLU A 112 1.48 -4.88 -29.17
CA GLU A 112 0.73 -3.66 -29.45
C GLU A 112 0.05 -3.18 -28.17
N VAL A 113 0.02 -1.86 -27.98
CA VAL A 113 -0.79 -1.24 -26.92
C VAL A 113 -2.25 -1.32 -27.37
N ILE A 114 -3.07 -2.02 -26.59
CA ILE A 114 -4.50 -2.18 -26.87
C ILE A 114 -5.37 -1.25 -26.02
N TYR A 115 -4.83 -0.74 -24.91
CA TYR A 115 -5.51 0.21 -24.06
C TYR A 115 -4.50 1.09 -23.31
N GLU A 116 -4.82 2.37 -23.17
CA GLU A 116 -4.03 3.36 -22.43
C GLU A 116 -4.92 4.01 -21.36
N PHE A 117 -4.49 3.89 -20.10
CA PHE A 117 -5.07 4.63 -18.99
C PHE A 117 -4.16 5.82 -18.67
N LYS A 118 -4.74 7.03 -18.60
CA LYS A 118 -4.07 8.24 -18.14
C LYS A 118 -4.81 8.80 -16.92
N PRO A 119 -4.14 9.04 -15.78
CA PRO A 119 -4.79 9.64 -14.63
C PRO A 119 -5.24 11.06 -14.97
N ARG A 120 -6.41 11.47 -14.46
CA ARG A 120 -6.97 12.81 -14.74
C ARG A 120 -6.27 13.91 -13.95
N SER A 121 -5.64 13.52 -12.85
CA SER A 121 -4.90 14.41 -11.97
C SER A 121 -3.53 13.83 -11.66
N GLN A 122 -2.62 14.67 -11.16
CA GLN A 122 -1.32 14.21 -10.71
C GLN A 122 -1.48 13.34 -9.46
N VAL A 123 -1.14 12.05 -9.58
CA VAL A 123 -1.25 11.06 -8.50
C VAL A 123 0.03 10.28 -8.34
N LEU A 124 0.34 9.90 -7.10
CA LEU A 124 1.45 9.05 -6.73
C LEU A 124 1.00 7.60 -6.69
N VAL A 125 1.78 6.70 -7.28
CA VAL A 125 1.60 5.26 -7.11
C VAL A 125 2.65 4.77 -6.13
N TYR A 126 2.16 4.34 -4.97
CA TYR A 126 2.92 3.71 -3.91
C TYR A 126 1.96 2.73 -3.23
N GLU A 127 2.30 1.44 -3.26
CA GLU A 127 1.39 0.38 -2.78
C GLU A 127 -0.03 0.44 -3.38
N GLY A 128 -0.18 1.00 -4.59
CA GLY A 128 -1.47 1.19 -5.27
C GLY A 128 -2.10 -0.11 -5.77
N SER A 129 -3.34 -0.04 -6.27
CA SER A 129 -4.04 -1.20 -6.88
C SER A 129 -4.54 -0.89 -8.29
N ILE A 130 -4.59 -1.90 -9.16
CA ILE A 130 -5.23 -1.81 -10.49
C ILE A 130 -6.40 -2.78 -10.48
N GLU A 131 -7.60 -2.25 -10.69
CA GLU A 131 -8.85 -2.99 -10.82
C GLU A 131 -9.37 -2.84 -12.27
N LEU A 132 -9.74 -3.96 -12.88
CA LEU A 132 -10.35 -4.00 -14.20
C LEU A 132 -11.87 -3.97 -14.06
N LEU A 133 -12.51 -2.93 -14.59
CA LEU A 133 -13.96 -2.78 -14.62
C LEU A 133 -14.57 -3.49 -15.84
N GLU A 134 -13.81 -3.56 -16.93
CA GLU A 134 -14.15 -4.29 -18.14
C GLU A 134 -13.07 -5.31 -18.51
N SER A 135 -13.44 -6.32 -19.29
CA SER A 135 -12.49 -7.33 -19.75
C SER A 135 -11.61 -6.74 -20.86
N ILE A 136 -10.35 -6.50 -20.53
CA ILE A 136 -9.29 -6.12 -21.48
C ILE A 136 -8.45 -7.37 -21.76
N ASP A 137 -8.25 -7.75 -23.02
CA ASP A 137 -7.38 -8.88 -23.37
C ASP A 137 -5.92 -8.43 -23.59
N TYR A 138 -5.16 -8.25 -22.50
CA TYR A 138 -3.76 -7.79 -22.50
C TYR A 138 -2.82 -8.86 -21.94
N ASP A 139 -1.59 -9.04 -22.38
CA ASP A 139 -0.67 -10.02 -21.76
C ASP A 139 0.07 -9.44 -20.54
N PHE A 140 0.43 -8.16 -20.59
CA PHE A 140 1.06 -7.44 -19.47
C PHE A 140 0.70 -5.95 -19.50
N ILE A 141 1.02 -5.26 -18.40
CA ILE A 141 0.84 -3.82 -18.23
C ILE A 141 2.20 -3.16 -18.11
N ILE A 142 2.41 -2.05 -18.81
CA ILE A 142 3.54 -1.15 -18.56
C ILE A 142 3.03 -0.02 -17.67
N LEU A 143 3.56 0.02 -16.45
CA LEU A 143 3.45 1.15 -15.54
C LEU A 143 4.52 2.17 -15.90
N GLU A 144 4.11 3.32 -16.42
CA GLU A 144 5.02 4.43 -16.67
C GLU A 144 4.86 5.48 -15.55
N CYS A 145 5.90 5.61 -14.74
CA CYS A 145 6.03 6.65 -13.73
C CYS A 145 6.98 7.74 -14.22
N GLU A 146 7.09 8.82 -13.46
CA GLU A 146 8.01 9.92 -13.80
C GLU A 146 9.48 9.49 -13.78
N ASP A 147 9.87 8.67 -12.81
CA ASP A 147 11.28 8.30 -12.58
C ASP A 147 11.68 6.98 -13.25
N TYR A 148 10.72 6.11 -13.60
CA TYR A 148 10.99 4.76 -14.10
C TYR A 148 9.76 4.16 -14.78
N TRP A 149 9.97 3.04 -15.47
CA TRP A 149 8.91 2.19 -15.98
C TRP A 149 9.02 0.79 -15.39
N ARG A 150 7.89 0.09 -15.24
CA ARG A 150 7.82 -1.29 -14.75
C ARG A 150 6.84 -2.09 -15.59
N VAL A 151 7.21 -3.33 -15.91
CA VAL A 151 6.27 -4.31 -16.47
C VAL A 151 5.59 -5.05 -15.33
N ILE A 152 4.27 -5.19 -15.41
CA ILE A 152 3.42 -5.91 -14.46
C ILE A 152 2.74 -7.03 -15.23
N LEU A 153 2.99 -8.27 -14.83
CA LEU A 153 2.38 -9.43 -15.44
C LEU A 153 0.98 -9.69 -14.86
N ARG A 154 0.08 -10.32 -15.62
CA ARG A 154 -1.30 -10.63 -15.15
C ARG A 154 -1.35 -11.26 -13.77
N HIS A 155 -0.45 -12.21 -13.50
CA HIS A 155 -0.41 -12.93 -12.22
C HIS A 155 0.07 -12.08 -11.05
N GLU A 156 0.77 -10.96 -11.31
CA GLU A 156 1.11 -10.01 -10.26
C GLU A 156 -0.14 -9.29 -9.76
N LEU A 157 -1.13 -9.00 -10.62
CA LEU A 157 -2.37 -8.31 -10.24
C LEU A 157 -3.30 -9.11 -9.34
N THR A 158 -3.27 -10.44 -9.45
CA THR A 158 -4.03 -11.34 -8.59
C THR A 158 -3.10 -12.01 -7.59
N LEU A 159 -2.93 -11.40 -6.41
CA LEU A 159 -2.31 -12.11 -5.31
C LEU A 159 -3.22 -13.29 -4.91
N PRO A 160 -2.73 -14.54 -4.91
CA PRO A 160 -3.53 -15.66 -4.45
C PRO A 160 -3.92 -15.40 -2.99
N THR A 161 -5.21 -15.41 -2.70
CA THR A 161 -5.71 -15.34 -1.32
C THR A 161 -5.09 -16.50 -0.55
N ILE A 162 -4.19 -16.21 0.39
CA ILE A 162 -3.70 -17.19 1.34
C ILE A 162 -4.93 -17.64 2.13
N LYS A 163 -5.46 -18.82 1.81
CA LYS A 163 -6.51 -19.44 2.60
C LYS A 163 -5.91 -19.76 3.97
N ASN A 164 -6.03 -18.81 4.90
CA ASN A 164 -5.86 -19.09 6.31
C ASN A 164 -6.88 -20.16 6.67
N THR A 165 -6.44 -21.42 6.65
CA THR A 165 -7.21 -22.53 7.18
C THR A 165 -7.25 -22.32 8.68
N VAL A 166 -8.22 -21.51 9.11
CA VAL A 166 -8.61 -21.43 10.51
C VAL A 166 -9.10 -22.84 10.85
N LYS A 167 -8.21 -23.65 11.44
CA LYS A 167 -8.60 -24.86 12.14
C LYS A 167 -9.49 -24.41 13.29
N THR A 168 -10.78 -24.30 13.04
CA THR A 168 -11.79 -24.18 14.08
C THR A 168 -11.71 -25.43 14.93
N THR A 169 -10.92 -25.37 16.00
CA THR A 169 -10.98 -26.31 17.11
C THR A 169 -12.36 -26.15 17.72
N ARG A 170 -13.30 -27.00 17.29
CA ARG A 170 -14.60 -27.18 17.95
C ARG A 170 -14.33 -27.60 19.39
N ARG A 171 -14.29 -26.63 20.32
CA ARG A 171 -14.48 -26.87 21.75
C ARG A 171 -15.86 -27.51 21.93
N LYS A 172 -15.89 -28.84 22.10
CA LYS A 172 -17.08 -29.57 22.58
C LYS A 172 -17.48 -28.95 23.92
N LYS A 173 -18.59 -28.21 23.92
CA LYS A 173 -19.22 -27.65 25.14
C LYS A 173 -19.53 -28.80 26.11
N LYS A 174 -18.99 -28.66 27.33
CA LYS A 174 -19.43 -29.37 28.55
C LYS A 174 -20.95 -29.34 28.64
N LYS A 175 -21.60 -30.51 28.54
CA LYS A 175 -22.93 -30.77 29.09
C LYS A 175 -22.73 -31.43 30.45
N GLN A 176 -22.90 -30.68 31.54
CA GLN A 176 -23.74 -31.14 32.65
C GLN A 176 -24.08 -29.94 33.53
N ILE A 177 -25.33 -29.53 33.36
CA ILE A 177 -26.01 -28.48 34.11
C ILE A 177 -26.24 -29.02 35.51
N ILE A 178 -25.47 -28.49 36.46
CA ILE A 178 -25.83 -28.47 37.87
C ILE A 178 -26.84 -27.34 38.04
N ARG A 179 -28.05 -27.67 38.51
CA ARG A 179 -29.09 -26.87 39.18
C ARG A 179 -30.45 -27.49 38.78
N THR A 180 -31.34 -27.92 39.67
CA THR A 180 -31.69 -27.31 40.95
C THR A 180 -32.61 -28.23 41.76
N ARG A 181 -32.29 -28.35 43.05
CA ARG A 181 -33.19 -28.23 44.22
C ARG A 181 -34.48 -29.08 44.28
N ARG A 182 -34.45 -29.96 45.28
CA ARG A 182 -35.42 -30.06 46.39
C ARG A 182 -36.90 -29.94 46.00
N LYS A 183 -37.60 -31.07 46.06
CA LYS A 183 -38.87 -31.15 46.79
C LYS A 183 -39.06 -32.57 47.32
N HIS A 184 -39.13 -32.64 48.65
CA HIS A 184 -40.01 -33.47 49.48
C HIS A 184 -40.12 -34.99 49.21
N ARG A 185 -40.26 -35.90 50.17
CA ARG A 185 -40.17 -36.02 51.64
C ARG A 185 -40.84 -37.39 51.91
N ARG A 186 -40.35 -38.13 52.91
CA ARG A 186 -40.97 -39.33 53.54
C ARG A 186 -40.81 -40.61 52.70
N GLY A 187 -40.39 -41.74 53.23
CA GLY A 187 -40.21 -42.16 54.62
C GLY A 187 -40.51 -43.66 54.70
N ARG A 188 -39.77 -44.33 55.60
CA ARG A 188 -39.72 -45.77 55.89
C ARG A 188 -38.72 -46.57 55.06
#